data_AF-A0A2E4ELJ9-F1
#
_entry.id   AF-A0A2E4ELJ9-F1
#
_cell.length_a   1.000
_cell.length_b   1.000
_cell.length_c   1.000
_cell.angle_alpha   90.00
_cell.angle_beta   90.00
_cell.angle_gamma   90.00
#
_symmetry.space_group_name_H-M   'P 1'
#
loop_
_entity.id
_entity.type
_entity.pdbx_description
1 polymer ?
#
loop_
_entity_poly.entity_id
_entity_poly.type
_entity_poly.pdbx_seq_one_letter_code
_entity_poly.pdbx_strand_id
1 'polypeptide(L)'
;MSNKISIQNKLADFYNAFNSKRWKVVEELLSNDFSYFTDNCITQKKTDFLSFMKKNDWQGENFRLDGLNITESKDLAIATYQTEFKGISNGLEMKISAIETMVLKLEEDKWKIYHFHTTNKI
;
A
#
# COMPACT_ATOMS: atom_id res chain seq x y z
N MET A 1 -5.44 22.68 3.53
CA MET A 1 -5.99 21.31 3.56
C MET A 1 -5.18 20.53 4.58
N SER A 2 -5.79 19.74 5.48
CA SER A 2 -5.03 19.01 6.51
C SER A 2 -4.13 17.95 5.88
N ASN A 3 -2.90 17.80 6.36
CA ASN A 3 -1.97 16.77 5.91
C ASN A 3 -2.58 15.37 6.03
N LYS A 4 -3.35 15.08 7.09
CA LYS A 4 -4.12 13.85 7.25
C LYS A 4 -5.04 13.53 6.07
N ILE A 5 -5.80 14.51 5.57
CA ILE A 5 -6.70 14.32 4.43
C ILE A 5 -5.90 13.99 3.17
N SER A 6 -4.77 14.67 2.96
CA SER A 6 -3.87 14.40 1.84
C SER A 6 -3.33 12.97 1.89
N ILE A 7 -2.89 12.52 3.08
CA ILE A 7 -2.38 11.16 3.31
C ILE A 7 -3.49 10.13 3.09
N GLN A 8 -4.69 10.34 3.64
CA GLN A 8 -5.85 9.46 3.42
C GLN A 8 -6.14 9.28 1.92
N ASN A 9 -6.17 10.39 1.17
CA ASN A 9 -6.36 10.35 -0.28
C ASN A 9 -5.21 9.59 -0.97
N LYS A 10 -3.96 9.69 -0.49
CA LYS A 10 -2.84 8.92 -1.05
C LYS A 10 -2.90 7.43 -0.79
N LEU A 11 -3.34 7.02 0.39
CA LEU A 11 -3.62 5.60 0.63
C LEU A 11 -4.74 5.10 -0.31
N ALA A 12 -5.83 5.85 -0.43
CA ALA A 12 -6.92 5.49 -1.33
C ALA A 12 -6.46 5.42 -2.80
N ASP A 13 -5.69 6.41 -3.28
CA ASP A 13 -5.10 6.42 -4.62
C ASP A 13 -4.25 5.18 -4.88
N PHE A 14 -3.40 4.80 -3.91
CA PHE A 14 -2.54 3.63 -3.98
C PHE A 14 -3.36 2.35 -4.11
N TYR A 15 -4.31 2.09 -3.21
CA TYR A 15 -5.12 0.87 -3.25
C TYR A 15 -6.05 0.81 -4.45
N ASN A 16 -6.63 1.94 -4.88
CA ASN A 16 -7.40 2.00 -6.12
C ASN A 16 -6.52 1.69 -7.34
N ALA A 17 -5.31 2.25 -7.40
CA ALA A 17 -4.37 1.96 -8.49
C ALA A 17 -3.93 0.50 -8.49
N PHE A 18 -3.64 -0.05 -7.31
CA PHE A 18 -3.27 -1.44 -7.11
C PHE A 18 -4.39 -2.40 -7.54
N ASN A 19 -5.61 -2.22 -7.03
CA ASN A 19 -6.77 -3.06 -7.33
C ASN A 19 -7.11 -3.03 -8.83
N SER A 20 -7.00 -1.87 -9.47
CA SER A 20 -7.21 -1.71 -10.92
C SER A 20 -5.97 -2.00 -11.78
N LYS A 21 -4.89 -2.56 -11.22
CA LYS A 21 -3.63 -2.88 -11.93
C LYS A 21 -3.02 -1.69 -12.71
N ARG A 22 -3.25 -0.46 -12.25
CA ARG A 22 -2.68 0.78 -12.84
C ARG A 22 -1.24 0.97 -12.36
N TRP A 23 -0.34 0.08 -12.77
CA TRP A 23 1.01 -0.04 -12.21
C TRP A 23 1.87 1.21 -12.35
N LYS A 24 1.70 1.99 -13.42
CA LYS A 24 2.40 3.27 -13.58
C LYS A 24 2.06 4.25 -12.45
N VAL A 25 0.78 4.30 -12.07
CA VAL A 25 0.31 5.15 -10.96
C VAL A 25 0.86 4.63 -9.63
N VAL A 26 0.84 3.32 -9.41
CA VAL A 26 1.46 2.71 -8.22
C VAL A 26 2.93 3.11 -8.13
N GLU A 27 3.69 2.93 -9.21
CA GLU A 27 5.11 3.27 -9.29
C GLU A 27 5.40 4.76 -9.01
N GLU A 28 4.54 5.66 -9.49
CA GLU A 28 4.65 7.10 -9.23
C GLU A 28 4.34 7.48 -7.77
N LEU A 29 3.57 6.67 -7.03
CA LEU A 29 3.26 6.93 -5.62
C LEU A 29 4.39 6.46 -4.68
N LEU A 30 5.23 5.51 -5.13
CA LEU A 30 6.35 5.00 -4.35
C LEU A 30 7.60 5.89 -4.50
N SER A 31 8.30 6.15 -3.39
CA SER A 31 9.64 6.76 -3.42
C SER A 31 10.64 5.84 -4.13
N ASN A 32 11.72 6.39 -4.67
CA ASN A 32 12.78 5.57 -5.27
C ASN A 32 13.52 4.73 -4.22
N ASP A 33 13.54 5.19 -2.97
CA ASP A 33 14.11 4.48 -1.82
C ASP A 33 13.09 3.56 -1.12
N PHE A 34 11.99 3.23 -1.80
CA PHE A 34 10.91 2.43 -1.22
C PHE A 34 11.38 1.04 -0.78
N SER A 35 10.89 0.63 0.39
CA SER A 35 11.06 -0.72 0.94
C SER A 35 9.71 -1.33 1.34
N TYR A 36 9.53 -2.60 1.02
CA TYR A 36 8.36 -3.40 1.40
C TYR A 36 8.75 -4.57 2.27
N PHE A 37 8.05 -4.74 3.40
CA PHE A 37 8.26 -5.80 4.38
C PHE A 37 6.97 -6.61 4.51
N THR A 38 7.11 -7.93 4.56
CA THR A 38 5.98 -8.83 4.86
C THR A 38 6.41 -9.95 5.79
N ASP A 39 5.46 -10.81 6.15
CA ASP A 39 5.70 -11.97 7.00
C ASP A 39 6.88 -12.80 6.47
N ASN A 40 7.62 -13.42 7.39
CA ASN A 40 8.88 -14.13 7.12
C ASN A 40 10.07 -13.22 6.75
N CYS A 41 10.04 -11.94 7.13
CA CYS A 41 11.14 -10.98 6.97
C CYS A 41 11.55 -10.76 5.49
N ILE A 42 10.63 -10.97 4.55
CA ILE A 42 10.90 -10.70 3.14
C ILE A 42 10.95 -9.19 2.97
N THR A 43 12.14 -8.69 2.58
CA THR A 43 12.36 -7.28 2.25
C THR A 43 12.47 -7.15 0.73
N GLN A 44 11.68 -6.26 0.13
CA GLN A 44 11.72 -5.97 -1.30
C GLN A 44 11.99 -4.48 -1.54
N LYS A 45 12.89 -4.19 -2.48
CA LYS A 45 13.02 -2.83 -3.03
C LYS A 45 11.89 -2.55 -4.02
N LYS A 46 11.68 -1.28 -4.39
CA LYS A 46 10.66 -0.85 -5.36
C LYS A 46 10.54 -1.74 -6.60
N THR A 47 11.66 -2.03 -7.27
CA THR A 47 11.67 -2.82 -8.51
C THR A 47 11.17 -4.25 -8.29
N ASP A 48 11.62 -4.88 -7.20
CA ASP A 48 11.29 -6.27 -6.86
C ASP A 48 9.83 -6.36 -6.42
N PHE A 49 9.37 -5.40 -5.60
CA PHE A 49 7.98 -5.26 -5.21
C PHE A 49 7.06 -5.12 -6.42
N LEU A 50 7.34 -4.17 -7.32
CA LEU A 50 6.52 -3.97 -8.53
C LEU A 50 6.54 -5.21 -9.42
N SER A 51 7.68 -5.88 -9.57
CA SER A 51 7.80 -7.13 -10.35
C SER A 51 6.96 -8.26 -9.74
N PHE A 52 7.05 -8.45 -8.42
CA PHE A 52 6.28 -9.45 -7.68
C PHE A 52 4.78 -9.19 -7.80
N MET A 53 4.32 -7.97 -7.51
CA MET A 53 2.90 -7.62 -7.56
C MET A 53 2.31 -7.70 -8.98
N LYS A 54 3.08 -7.37 -10.03
CA LYS A 54 2.65 -7.49 -11.44
C LYS A 54 2.48 -8.94 -11.91
N LYS A 55 3.27 -9.87 -11.36
CA LYS A 55 3.22 -11.31 -11.69
C LYS A 55 2.10 -12.04 -10.97
N ASN A 56 1.52 -11.43 -9.94
CA ASN A 56 0.42 -12.02 -9.18
C ASN A 56 -0.82 -12.19 -10.07
N ASP A 57 -1.44 -13.35 -10.01
CA ASP A 57 -2.64 -13.71 -10.76
C ASP A 57 -3.92 -13.11 -10.16
N TRP A 58 -3.81 -12.49 -8.98
CA TRP A 58 -4.87 -11.79 -8.27
C TRP A 58 -5.71 -10.90 -9.19
N GLN A 59 -7.02 -11.11 -9.17
CA GLN A 59 -8.01 -10.26 -9.82
C GLN A 59 -8.83 -9.61 -8.71
N GLY A 60 -8.48 -8.37 -8.38
CA GLY A 60 -9.13 -7.65 -7.29
C GLY A 60 -10.52 -7.17 -7.68
N GLU A 61 -11.51 -7.51 -6.85
CA GLU A 61 -12.88 -7.01 -6.98
C GLU A 61 -13.07 -5.74 -6.16
N ASN A 62 -12.72 -5.81 -4.87
CA ASN A 62 -12.81 -4.68 -3.95
C ASN A 62 -11.75 -4.77 -2.85
N PHE A 63 -11.59 -3.64 -2.17
CA PHE A 63 -10.83 -3.56 -0.93
C PHE A 63 -11.55 -2.68 0.09
N ARG A 64 -11.23 -2.88 1.37
CA ARG A 64 -11.65 -2.02 2.47
C ARG A 64 -10.46 -1.69 3.35
N LEU A 65 -10.41 -0.43 3.81
CA LEU A 65 -9.46 0.04 4.82
C LEU A 65 -10.22 0.32 6.11
N ASP A 66 -9.88 -0.36 7.19
CA ASP A 66 -10.52 -0.20 8.49
C ASP A 66 -9.54 0.33 9.54
N GLY A 67 -10.07 1.12 10.49
CA GLY A 67 -9.30 1.57 11.65
C GLY A 67 -8.10 2.47 11.32
N LEU A 68 -8.20 3.27 10.26
CA LEU A 68 -7.11 4.14 9.82
C LEU A 68 -6.73 5.17 10.88
N ASN A 69 -5.51 5.02 11.39
CA ASN A 69 -4.87 5.97 12.29
C ASN A 69 -3.63 6.58 11.62
N ILE A 70 -3.53 7.90 11.65
CA ILE A 70 -2.44 8.66 11.03
C ILE A 70 -1.77 9.53 12.10
N THR A 71 -0.48 9.27 12.30
CA THR A 71 0.43 10.12 13.08
C THR A 71 1.31 10.88 12.10
N GLU A 72 1.42 12.20 12.23
CA GLU A 72 2.14 13.04 11.29
C GLU A 72 3.04 14.06 11.99
N SER A 73 4.14 14.39 11.32
CA SER A 73 4.98 15.56 11.58
C SER A 73 4.96 16.47 10.34
N LYS A 74 5.92 17.39 10.22
CA LYS A 74 6.01 18.33 9.09
C LYS A 74 6.19 17.61 7.74
N ASP A 75 7.06 16.61 7.70
CA ASP A 75 7.56 15.97 6.49
C ASP A 75 7.50 14.45 6.53
N LEU A 76 7.00 13.87 7.63
CA LEU A 76 6.84 12.44 7.85
C LEU A 76 5.42 12.13 8.28
N ALA A 77 4.87 11.01 7.79
CA ALA A 77 3.63 10.46 8.29
C ALA A 77 3.70 8.95 8.39
N ILE A 78 3.00 8.41 9.39
CA ILE A 78 2.84 6.99 9.62
C ILE A 78 1.35 6.70 9.66
N ALA A 79 0.89 5.88 8.71
CA ALA A 79 -0.47 5.37 8.65
C ALA A 79 -0.48 3.92 9.13
N THR A 80 -1.40 3.60 10.03
CA THR A 80 -1.65 2.23 10.53
C THR A 80 -3.12 1.90 10.33
N TYR A 81 -3.42 0.73 9.77
CA TYR A 81 -4.78 0.35 9.38
C TYR A 81 -4.87 -1.16 9.13
N GLN A 82 -6.09 -1.66 8.99
CA GLN A 82 -6.36 -3.01 8.50
C GLN A 82 -6.81 -2.95 7.06
N THR A 83 -6.34 -3.89 6.24
CA THR A 83 -6.80 -4.08 4.87
C THR A 83 -7.58 -5.37 4.75
N GLU A 84 -8.63 -5.32 3.94
CA GLU A 84 -9.37 -6.49 3.49
C GLU A 84 -9.49 -6.41 1.97
N PHE A 85 -8.98 -7.40 1.26
CA PHE A 85 -9.11 -7.56 -0.18
C PHE A 85 -10.02 -8.73 -0.48
N LYS A 86 -10.93 -8.54 -1.43
CA LYS A 86 -11.72 -9.62 -2.02
C LYS A 86 -11.44 -9.69 -3.51
N GLY A 87 -11.35 -10.90 -4.03
CA GLY A 87 -11.04 -11.13 -5.42
C GLY A 87 -10.81 -12.59 -5.71
N ILE A 88 -10.23 -12.86 -6.88
CA ILE A 88 -10.01 -14.20 -7.38
C ILE A 88 -8.51 -14.43 -7.55
N SER A 89 -8.00 -15.55 -7.04
CA SER A 89 -6.66 -16.07 -7.35
C SER A 89 -6.75 -17.56 -7.64
N ASN A 90 -6.06 -18.00 -8.68
CA ASN A 90 -6.06 -19.37 -9.19
C ASN A 90 -7.48 -19.92 -9.45
N GLY A 91 -8.39 -19.04 -9.88
CA GLY A 91 -9.80 -19.38 -10.15
C GLY A 91 -10.67 -19.57 -8.91
N LEU A 92 -10.15 -19.29 -7.71
CA LEU A 92 -10.89 -19.38 -6.44
C LEU A 92 -11.15 -17.99 -5.89
N GLU A 93 -12.37 -17.77 -5.40
CA GLU A 93 -12.70 -16.60 -4.60
C GLU A 93 -11.90 -16.65 -3.30
N MET A 94 -11.20 -15.56 -3.03
CA MET A 94 -10.33 -15.41 -1.87
C MET A 94 -10.60 -14.08 -1.19
N LYS A 95 -10.48 -14.12 0.13
CA LYS A 95 -10.48 -12.94 0.98
C LYS A 95 -9.15 -12.91 1.73
N ILE A 96 -8.40 -11.84 1.54
CA ILE A 96 -7.11 -11.62 2.20
C ILE A 96 -7.28 -10.47 3.18
N SER A 97 -6.76 -10.63 4.39
CA SER A 97 -6.78 -9.57 5.39
C SER A 97 -5.40 -9.37 5.98
N ALA A 98 -5.03 -8.11 6.22
CA ALA A 98 -3.75 -7.78 6.82
C ALA A 98 -3.84 -6.58 7.77
N ILE A 99 -2.84 -6.46 8.63
CA ILE A 99 -2.54 -5.25 9.38
C ILE A 99 -1.37 -4.58 8.68
N GLU A 100 -1.48 -3.29 8.44
CA GLU A 100 -0.53 -2.57 7.61
C GLU A 100 -0.01 -1.31 8.31
N THR A 101 1.28 -1.07 8.14
CA THR A 101 1.94 0.18 8.50
C THR A 101 2.60 0.77 7.27
N MET A 102 2.26 2.00 6.94
CA MET A 102 2.81 2.71 5.79
C MET A 102 3.47 4.00 6.25
N VAL A 103 4.72 4.19 5.87
CA VAL A 103 5.48 5.41 6.13
C VAL A 103 5.52 6.25 4.86
N LEU A 104 5.11 7.49 4.98
CA LEU A 104 5.13 8.48 3.91
C LEU A 104 6.05 9.62 4.28
N LYS A 105 6.73 10.19 3.28
CA LYS A 105 7.54 11.40 3.45
C LYS A 105 7.14 12.42 2.39
N LEU A 106 7.20 13.69 2.74
CA LEU A 106 6.99 14.80 1.82
C LEU A 106 8.27 15.06 1.02
N GLU A 107 8.23 14.81 -0.29
CA GLU A 107 9.30 15.12 -1.25
C GLU A 107 8.77 16.12 -2.27
N GLU A 108 9.42 17.28 -2.45
CA GLU A 108 9.04 18.26 -3.49
C GLU A 108 7.52 18.59 -3.48
N ASP A 109 6.98 18.85 -2.28
CA ASP A 109 5.56 19.11 -2.02
C ASP A 109 4.59 17.96 -2.34
N LYS A 110 5.11 16.73 -2.49
CA LYS A 110 4.32 15.51 -2.74
C LYS A 110 4.64 14.42 -1.73
N TRP A 111 3.60 13.87 -1.11
CA TRP A 111 3.76 12.70 -0.26
C TRP A 111 4.08 11.47 -1.11
N LYS A 112 5.16 10.76 -0.75
CA LYS A 112 5.61 9.51 -1.35
C LYS A 112 5.62 8.41 -0.30
N ILE A 113 5.28 7.20 -0.72
CA ILE A 113 5.35 6.02 0.14
C ILE A 113 6.81 5.56 0.18
N TYR A 114 7.42 5.60 1.35
CA TYR A 114 8.81 5.20 1.59
C TYR A 114 8.93 3.79 2.14
N HIS A 115 7.98 3.39 2.98
CA HIS A 115 7.98 2.08 3.57
C HIS A 115 6.58 1.54 3.69
N PHE A 116 6.44 0.25 3.48
CA PHE A 116 5.19 -0.46 3.61
C PHE A 116 5.45 -1.81 4.29
N HIS A 117 4.81 -2.06 5.42
CA HIS A 117 4.88 -3.31 6.14
C HIS A 117 3.49 -3.91 6.25
N THR A 118 3.35 -5.15 5.78
CA THR A 118 2.12 -5.94 5.84
C THR A 118 2.31 -7.18 6.70
N THR A 119 1.48 -7.33 7.73
CA THR A 119 1.34 -8.57 8.51
C THR A 119 0.02 -9.23 8.14
N ASN A 120 0.05 -10.40 7.51
CA ASN A 120 -1.17 -11.10 7.09
C ASN A 120 -1.88 -11.69 8.31
N LYS A 121 -3.21 -11.58 8.32
CA LYS A 121 -4.04 -12.33 9.25
C LYS A 121 -4.30 -13.69 8.63
N ILE A 122 -3.70 -14.72 9.22
CA ILE A 122 -3.97 -16.14 8.91
C ILE A 122 -5.29 -16.54 9.55
#